data_AF-A0A6H1ZHQ5-F1
#
_entry.id   AF-A0A6H1ZHQ5-F1
#
_cell.length_a   1.000
_cell.length_b   1.000
_cell.length_c   1.000
_cell.angle_alpha   90.00
_cell.angle_beta   90.00
_cell.angle_gamma   90.00
#
_symmetry.space_group_name_H-M   'P 1'
#
loop_
_entity.id
_entity.type
_entity.pdbx_description
1 polymer ?
#
loop_
_entity_poly.entity_id
_entity_poly.type
_entity_poly.pdbx_seq_one_letter_code
_entity_poly.pdbx_strand_id
1 'polypeptide(L)'
;MQFTIKCVKDFLAREGFVYTVRGYKMRDDEIFIRGLGKHQRIFVKEIQTKQDLDEFVTCSGFNNTENWWQTILRFCGNNQKWLYLVEKRG
;
A
#
# COMPACT_ATOMS: atom_id res chain seq x y z
N MET A 1 -0.04 5.33 -2.01
CA MET A 1 -1.26 5.49 -1.20
C MET A 1 -0.85 6.00 0.14
N GLN A 2 -1.48 7.06 0.59
CA GLN A 2 -1.18 7.65 1.88
C GLN A 2 -1.92 6.84 2.97
N PHE A 3 -1.33 6.75 4.16
CA PHE A 3 -2.01 6.20 5.35
C PHE A 3 -3.07 7.16 5.93
N THR A 4 -3.47 8.16 5.15
CA THR A 4 -4.68 8.97 5.36
C THR A 4 -5.95 8.25 4.90
N ILE A 5 -5.81 7.19 4.07
CA ILE A 5 -6.93 6.34 3.69
C ILE A 5 -7.30 5.45 4.89
N LYS A 6 -8.47 5.69 5.49
CA LYS A 6 -8.91 5.04 6.73
C LYS A 6 -8.85 3.52 6.66
N CYS A 7 -9.36 2.89 5.59
CA CYS A 7 -9.39 1.43 5.50
C CYS A 7 -7.99 0.79 5.46
N VAL A 8 -7.03 1.43 4.78
CA VAL A 8 -5.62 0.98 4.74
C VAL A 8 -4.98 1.09 6.12
N LYS A 9 -5.22 2.22 6.82
CA LYS A 9 -4.66 2.46 8.16
C LYS A 9 -5.25 1.53 9.21
N ASP A 10 -6.57 1.35 9.19
CA ASP A 10 -7.28 0.46 10.11
C ASP A 10 -6.87 -1.01 9.88
N PHE A 11 -6.70 -1.41 8.62
CA PHE A 11 -6.20 -2.75 8.27
C PHE A 11 -4.79 -2.97 8.82
N LEU A 12 -3.87 -2.04 8.58
CA LEU A 12 -2.51 -2.12 9.12
C LEU A 12 -2.50 -2.19 10.66
N ALA A 13 -3.36 -1.41 11.33
CA ALA A 13 -3.46 -1.42 12.78
C ALA A 13 -3.94 -2.77 13.33
N ARG A 14 -4.84 -3.45 12.59
CA ARG A 14 -5.44 -4.73 12.98
C ARG A 14 -4.55 -5.93 12.66
N GLU A 15 -4.05 -6.01 11.44
CA GLU A 15 -3.29 -7.17 10.94
C GLU A 15 -1.78 -7.03 11.17
N GLY A 16 -1.28 -5.83 11.46
CA GLY A 16 0.15 -5.57 11.62
C GLY A 16 0.92 -5.41 10.30
N PHE A 17 0.28 -5.69 9.16
CA PHE A 17 0.83 -5.45 7.83
C PHE A 17 -0.24 -4.99 6.83
N VAL A 18 0.19 -4.38 5.71
CA VAL A 18 -0.68 -4.02 4.59
C VAL A 18 0.12 -3.83 3.30
N TYR A 19 -0.45 -4.23 2.16
CA TYR A 19 0.11 -3.93 0.85
C TYR A 19 -0.34 -2.55 0.36
N THR A 20 0.62 -1.75 -0.10
CA THR A 20 0.33 -0.41 -0.64
C THR A 20 1.14 -0.11 -1.89
N VAL A 21 0.54 0.61 -2.83
CA VAL A 21 1.16 1.06 -4.07
C VAL A 21 1.61 2.52 -3.96
N ARG A 22 2.75 2.89 -4.54
CA ARG A 22 3.23 4.27 -4.71
C ARG A 22 3.43 4.60 -6.19
N GLY A 23 3.29 5.89 -6.53
CA GLY A 23 3.53 6.40 -7.88
C GLY A 23 5.02 6.58 -8.22
N TYR A 24 5.94 6.12 -7.37
CA TYR A 24 7.37 6.24 -7.56
C TYR A 24 8.10 5.20 -6.69
N LYS A 25 9.35 4.89 -7.06
CA LYS A 25 10.20 3.97 -6.30
C LYS A 25 10.71 4.66 -5.03
N MET A 26 10.34 4.15 -3.86
CA MET A 26 10.79 4.65 -2.56
C MET A 26 12.22 4.18 -2.31
N ARG A 27 13.05 5.05 -1.72
CA ARG A 27 14.45 4.73 -1.35
C ARG A 27 14.59 4.33 0.12
N ASP A 28 13.74 4.86 0.99
CA ASP A 28 13.79 4.59 2.42
C ASP A 28 12.85 3.45 2.81
N ASP A 29 13.34 2.60 3.71
CA ASP A 29 12.65 1.41 4.18
C ASP A 29 11.86 1.73 5.45
N GLU A 30 12.35 2.65 6.29
CA GLU A 30 11.67 3.06 7.51
C GLU A 30 10.64 4.14 7.21
N ILE A 31 9.44 3.99 7.79
CA ILE A 31 8.40 5.00 7.75
C ILE A 31 7.80 5.22 9.14
N PHE A 32 7.45 6.46 9.44
CA PHE A 32 6.67 6.79 10.62
C PHE A 32 5.22 7.08 10.21
N ILE A 33 4.27 6.30 10.75
CA ILE A 33 2.85 6.48 10.48
C ILE A 33 2.21 7.11 11.71
N ARG A 34 1.64 8.32 11.53
CA ARG A 34 0.97 9.04 12.61
C ARG A 34 -0.12 8.19 13.26
N GLY A 35 0.04 7.90 14.55
CA GLY A 35 -0.88 7.09 15.36
C GLY A 35 -0.63 5.59 15.34
N LEU A 36 0.32 5.09 14.53
CA LEU A 36 0.74 3.68 14.57
C LEU A 36 2.25 3.52 14.91
N GLY A 37 3.05 4.58 14.77
CA GLY A 37 4.47 4.57 15.10
C GLY A 37 5.34 4.11 13.93
N LYS A 38 6.50 3.52 14.25
CA LYS A 38 7.50 3.09 13.27
C LYS A 38 7.10 1.79 12.58
N HIS A 39 7.25 1.77 11.26
CA HIS A 39 6.98 0.63 10.39
C HIS A 39 8.12 0.49 9.39
N GLN A 40 8.25 -0.70 8.83
CA GLN A 40 9.11 -0.95 7.68
C GLN A 40 8.26 -1.04 6.41
N ARG A 41 8.87 -0.68 5.30
CA ARG A 41 8.34 -0.78 3.95
C ARG A 41 9.31 -1.58 3.11
N ILE A 42 8.82 -2.64 2.49
CA ILE A 42 9.61 -3.58 1.68
C ILE A 42 9.07 -3.53 0.26
N PHE A 43 9.94 -3.32 -0.72
CA PHE A 43 9.56 -3.35 -2.13
C PHE A 43 9.21 -4.78 -2.55
N VAL A 44 8.10 -4.93 -3.28
CA VAL A 44 7.61 -6.23 -3.75
C VAL A 44 7.83 -6.36 -5.25
N LYS A 45 7.11 -5.56 -6.05
CA LYS A 45 7.20 -5.54 -7.51
C LYS A 45 6.68 -4.23 -8.09
N GLU A 46 6.99 -3.98 -9.35
CA GLU A 46 6.25 -3.01 -10.15
C GLU A 46 4.93 -3.64 -10.63
N ILE A 47 3.87 -2.84 -10.60
CA ILE A 47 2.50 -3.19 -11.01
C ILE A 47 2.29 -2.57 -12.39
N GLN A 48 2.09 -3.42 -13.40
CA GLN A 48 1.90 -2.97 -14.78
C GLN A 48 0.42 -2.94 -15.15
N THR A 49 -0.36 -3.82 -14.55
CA THR A 49 -1.78 -4.01 -14.85
C THR A 49 -2.61 -4.01 -13.58
N LYS A 50 -3.93 -3.91 -13.73
CA LYS A 50 -4.86 -4.06 -12.60
C LYS A 50 -4.79 -5.49 -12.03
N GLN A 51 -4.66 -6.49 -12.90
CA GLN A 51 -4.65 -7.92 -12.56
C GLN A 51 -3.49 -8.30 -11.65
N ASP A 52 -2.35 -7.59 -11.75
CA ASP A 52 -1.21 -7.74 -10.84
C ASP A 52 -1.58 -7.50 -9.36
N LEU A 53 -2.73 -6.89 -9.06
CA LEU A 53 -3.19 -6.61 -7.70
C LEU A 53 -4.14 -7.68 -7.14
N ASP A 54 -4.63 -8.61 -7.97
CA ASP A 54 -5.64 -9.59 -7.56
C ASP A 54 -5.12 -10.49 -6.43
N GLU A 55 -3.82 -10.80 -6.43
CA GLU A 55 -3.20 -11.61 -5.37
C GLU A 55 -2.98 -10.85 -4.05
N PHE A 56 -3.03 -9.53 -4.05
CA PHE A 56 -2.72 -8.69 -2.87
C PHE A 56 -3.94 -7.98 -2.28
N VAL A 57 -5.07 -7.98 -2.98
CA VAL A 57 -6.22 -7.14 -2.63
C VAL A 57 -6.76 -7.44 -1.23
N THR A 58 -6.81 -8.70 -0.84
CA THR A 58 -7.26 -9.16 0.47
C THR A 58 -6.39 -8.61 1.62
N CYS A 59 -5.15 -8.23 1.32
CA CYS A 59 -4.18 -7.68 2.25
C CYS A 59 -3.93 -6.18 2.07
N SER A 60 -4.80 -5.48 1.33
CA SER A 60 -4.65 -4.04 1.03
C SER A 60 -5.50 -3.11 1.89
N GLY A 61 -6.46 -3.67 2.64
CA GLY A 61 -7.54 -2.92 3.28
C GLY A 61 -8.70 -2.53 2.36
N PHE A 62 -8.69 -2.95 1.08
CA PHE A 62 -9.80 -2.79 0.14
C PHE A 62 -10.56 -4.10 -0.06
N ASN A 63 -11.86 -4.00 -0.33
CA ASN A 63 -12.72 -5.18 -0.50
C ASN A 63 -12.57 -5.85 -1.88
N ASN A 64 -12.08 -5.13 -2.89
CA ASN A 64 -11.92 -5.64 -4.25
C ASN A 64 -10.88 -4.83 -5.05
N THR A 65 -10.39 -5.45 -6.13
CA THR A 65 -9.29 -4.91 -6.94
C THR A 65 -9.71 -3.64 -7.67
N GLU A 66 -10.98 -3.51 -8.07
CA GLU A 66 -11.47 -2.32 -8.76
C GLU A 66 -11.36 -1.07 -7.89
N ASN A 67 -11.90 -1.12 -6.67
CA ASN A 67 -11.84 -0.02 -5.72
C ASN A 67 -10.41 0.35 -5.37
N TRP A 68 -9.54 -0.65 -5.23
CA TRP A 68 -8.14 -0.43 -4.96
C TRP A 68 -7.44 0.25 -6.13
N TRP A 69 -7.65 -0.25 -7.36
CA TRP A 69 -7.08 0.30 -8.59
C TRP A 69 -7.52 1.73 -8.84
N GLN A 70 -8.81 2.05 -8.71
CA GLN A 70 -9.31 3.42 -8.84
C GLN A 70 -8.66 4.36 -7.82
N THR A 71 -8.48 3.88 -6.59
CA THR A 71 -7.77 4.65 -5.57
C THR A 71 -6.30 4.86 -5.94
N ILE A 72 -5.64 3.84 -6.46
CA ILE A 72 -4.27 3.94 -6.95
C ILE A 72 -4.16 4.95 -8.10
N LEU A 73 -5.08 4.91 -9.07
CA LEU A 73 -5.14 5.87 -10.18
C LEU A 73 -5.34 7.30 -9.67
N ARG A 74 -6.25 7.51 -8.71
CA ARG A 74 -6.49 8.83 -8.11
C ARG A 74 -5.24 9.42 -7.46
N PHE A 75 -4.44 8.60 -6.76
CA PHE A 75 -3.28 9.10 -6.01
C PHE A 75 -1.96 9.07 -6.80
N CYS A 76 -1.83 8.14 -7.74
CA CYS A 76 -0.58 7.92 -8.46
C CYS A 76 -0.66 8.40 -9.91
N GLY A 77 -1.87 8.68 -10.44
CA GLY A 77 -2.08 9.10 -11.82
C GLY A 77 -1.48 8.13 -12.83
N ASN A 78 -0.82 8.71 -13.83
CA ASN A 78 -0.14 8.03 -14.92
C ASN A 78 1.30 7.60 -14.59
N ASN A 79 1.75 7.78 -13.34
CA ASN A 79 3.09 7.35 -12.94
C ASN A 79 3.18 5.82 -12.86
N GLN A 80 4.41 5.28 -12.86
CA GLN A 80 4.63 3.87 -12.57
C GLN A 80 4.07 3.51 -11.17
N LYS A 81 3.62 2.28 -11.02
CA LYS A 81 2.97 1.80 -9.80
C LYS A 81 3.89 0.79 -9.12
N TRP A 82 4.38 1.15 -7.95
CA TRP A 82 5.33 0.34 -7.19
C TRP A 82 4.65 -0.23 -5.97
N LEU A 83 4.55 -1.56 -5.87
CA LEU A 83 3.93 -2.25 -4.74
C LEU A 83 4.95 -2.44 -3.61
N TYR A 84 4.48 -2.21 -2.40
CA TYR A 84 5.23 -2.42 -1.17
C TYR A 84 4.39 -3.16 -0.14
N LEU A 85 5.04 -4.03 0.61
CA LEU A 85 4.56 -4.49 1.90
C LEU A 85 4.94 -3.46 2.95
N VAL A 86 4.01 -3.07 3.81
CA VAL A 86 4.28 -2.27 5.00
C VAL A 86 3.92 -3.08 6.21
N GLU A 87 4.84 -3.21 7.17
CA GLU A 87 4.62 -3.99 8.38
C GLU A 87 5.20 -3.31 9.61
N LYS A 88 4.64 -3.63 10.77
CA LYS A 88 5.10 -3.08 12.05
C LYS A 88 6.53 -3.53 12.32
N ARG A 89 7.41 -2.57 12.61
CA ARG A 89 8.77 -2.88 13.04
C ARG A 89 8.71 -3.42 14.47
N GLY A 90 9.20 -4.65 14.67
CA GLY A 90 9.36 -5.28 15.98
C GLY A 90 10.30 -4.51 16.90
#